data_AF-A0A368GGI9-F1
#
_entry.id   AF-A0A368GGI9-F1
#
_cell.length_a   1.000
_cell.length_b   1.000
_cell.length_c   1.000
_cell.angle_alpha   90.00
_cell.angle_beta   90.00
_cell.angle_gamma   90.00
#
_symmetry.space_group_name_H-M   'P 1'
#
loop_
_entity.id
_entity.type
_entity.pdbx_description
1 polymer ?
#
loop_
_entity_poly.entity_id
_entity_poly.type
_entity_poly.pdbx_seq_one_letter_code
_entity_poly.pdbx_strand_id
1 'polypeptide(L)'
;MIEAARALSQSLPLQKKLTNLMQTATQVAAALTKIVATVVVTVDAFLTVGMASVMAAAYTAVVTIIKAQVDVTLIRGRSTRSQCEEIMVIVRRGRWAGLREDGPPPSRWERQQPRDERLEAELFAGQLSGINFDKYEEIPVEATGDDVPPPISLFSDLKLHPWIEENIQRSGYNRPTPVQKYSIPALMAGRDLMSCAQTGSGKTAAFLVPLINAILQDGPGAQHPPTMSHHGRKKQYPSALVLSPTRELSLQIYNESRKFGYRTPITSALLYGGRENYRDQINKLRLGCHILIATPGRLIDVMEQDYIGLKGCRYLVLDEADRMLDMGFEPQIRQIVDLSTMPGRGERVTAMFSATFPKEIQVCHT
;
A
#
# COMPACT_ATOMS: atom_id res chain seq x y z
N MET A 1 0.22 -33.01 -30.33
CA MET A 1 -1.12 -32.75 -30.92
C MET A 1 -2.27 -33.23 -30.05
N ILE A 2 -2.26 -34.46 -29.51
CA ILE A 2 -3.32 -34.99 -28.63
C ILE A 2 -3.45 -34.20 -27.31
N GLU A 3 -2.35 -33.72 -26.73
CA GLU A 3 -2.37 -32.86 -25.52
C GLU A 3 -2.89 -31.44 -25.79
N ALA A 4 -2.58 -30.87 -26.96
CA ALA A 4 -3.14 -29.58 -27.39
C ALA A 4 -4.66 -29.67 -27.62
N ALA A 5 -5.14 -30.79 -28.17
CA ALA A 5 -6.57 -31.07 -28.31
C ALA A 5 -7.29 -31.26 -26.95
N ARG A 6 -6.63 -31.85 -25.95
CA ARG A 6 -7.14 -31.92 -24.56
C ARG A 6 -7.23 -30.55 -23.90
N ALA A 7 -6.24 -29.68 -24.09
CA ALA A 7 -6.25 -28.32 -23.56
C ALA A 7 -7.36 -27.44 -24.21
N LEU A 8 -7.59 -27.58 -25.52
CA LEU A 8 -8.71 -26.96 -26.24
C LEU A 8 -10.08 -27.52 -25.81
N SER A 9 -10.16 -28.81 -25.51
CA SER A 9 -11.38 -29.43 -24.97
C SER A 9 -11.72 -28.93 -23.55
N GLN A 10 -10.72 -28.57 -22.75
CA GLN A 10 -10.92 -28.06 -21.37
C GLN A 10 -11.24 -26.57 -21.30
N SER A 11 -10.94 -25.78 -22.36
CA SER A 11 -11.29 -24.36 -22.46
C SER A 11 -12.68 -24.10 -23.06
N LEU A 12 -13.27 -25.08 -23.76
CA LEU A 12 -14.62 -25.03 -24.32
C LEU A 12 -15.73 -24.68 -23.30
N PRO A 13 -15.72 -25.20 -22.05
CA PRO A 13 -16.71 -24.85 -21.02
C PRO A 13 -16.57 -23.40 -20.53
N LEU A 14 -15.34 -22.87 -20.49
CA LEU A 14 -15.06 -21.48 -20.10
C LEU A 14 -15.46 -20.50 -21.20
N GLN A 15 -15.16 -20.84 -22.46
CA GLN A 15 -15.63 -20.07 -23.61
C GLN A 15 -17.16 -20.08 -23.67
N LYS A 16 -17.82 -21.24 -23.50
CA LYS A 16 -19.30 -21.31 -23.40
C LYS A 16 -19.86 -20.48 -22.24
N LYS A 17 -19.22 -20.46 -21.07
CA LYS A 17 -19.62 -19.59 -19.95
C LYS A 17 -19.48 -18.11 -20.31
N LEU A 18 -18.39 -17.71 -20.97
CA LEU A 18 -18.16 -16.33 -21.39
C LEU A 18 -19.15 -15.91 -22.49
N THR A 19 -19.43 -16.77 -23.47
CA THR A 19 -20.42 -16.51 -24.53
C THR A 19 -21.83 -16.42 -23.95
N ASN A 20 -22.19 -17.30 -23.01
CA ASN A 20 -23.49 -17.22 -22.30
C ASN A 20 -23.60 -15.95 -21.46
N LEU A 21 -22.52 -15.52 -20.79
CA LEU A 21 -22.50 -14.28 -20.01
C LEU A 21 -22.66 -13.05 -20.92
N MET A 22 -21.97 -13.03 -22.07
CA MET A 22 -22.10 -11.97 -23.07
C MET A 22 -23.49 -11.97 -23.71
N GLN A 23 -24.05 -13.13 -24.06
CA GLN A 23 -25.43 -13.23 -24.56
C GLN A 23 -26.46 -12.77 -23.52
N THR A 24 -26.25 -13.08 -22.24
CA THR A 24 -27.11 -12.60 -21.14
C THR A 24 -27.00 -11.08 -21.01
N ALA A 25 -25.79 -10.51 -21.09
CA ALA A 25 -25.58 -9.06 -21.06
C ALA A 25 -26.22 -8.35 -22.26
N THR A 26 -26.11 -8.91 -23.47
CA THR A 26 -26.76 -8.38 -24.67
C THR A 26 -28.29 -8.49 -24.59
N GLN A 27 -28.83 -9.59 -24.03
CA GLN A 27 -30.28 -9.74 -23.80
C GLN A 27 -30.79 -8.74 -22.76
N VAL A 28 -30.04 -8.49 -21.68
CA VAL A 28 -30.39 -7.48 -20.67
C VAL A 28 -30.34 -6.07 -21.28
N ALA A 29 -29.32 -5.75 -22.08
CA ALA A 29 -29.25 -4.48 -22.79
C ALA A 29 -30.42 -4.29 -23.77
N ALA A 30 -30.75 -5.32 -24.55
CA ALA A 30 -31.89 -5.27 -25.47
C ALA A 30 -33.25 -5.16 -24.74
N ALA A 31 -33.40 -5.82 -23.58
CA ALA A 31 -34.58 -5.69 -22.74
C ALA A 31 -34.70 -4.27 -22.16
N LEU A 32 -33.60 -3.68 -21.70
CA LEU A 32 -33.56 -2.30 -21.23
C LEU A 32 -33.91 -1.31 -22.34
N THR A 33 -33.37 -1.48 -23.55
CA THR A 33 -33.73 -0.63 -24.70
C THR A 33 -35.21 -0.75 -25.06
N LYS A 34 -35.80 -1.95 -24.99
CA LYS A 34 -37.24 -2.14 -25.19
C LYS A 34 -38.07 -1.48 -24.08
N ILE A 35 -37.66 -1.61 -22.82
CA ILE A 35 -38.34 -0.96 -21.69
C ILE A 35 -38.30 0.56 -21.85
N VAL A 36 -37.14 1.13 -22.20
CA VAL A 36 -36.99 2.57 -22.44
C VAL A 36 -37.86 3.02 -23.61
N ALA A 37 -37.88 2.28 -24.72
CA ALA A 37 -38.74 2.59 -25.85
C ALA A 37 -40.23 2.52 -25.50
N THR A 38 -40.67 1.51 -24.73
CA THR A 38 -42.06 1.40 -24.26
C THR A 38 -42.41 2.56 -23.33
N VAL A 39 -41.52 2.94 -22.41
CA VAL A 39 -41.71 4.08 -21.50
C VAL A 39 -41.85 5.38 -22.28
N VAL A 40 -41.00 5.62 -23.28
CA VAL A 40 -41.07 6.82 -24.15
C VAL A 40 -42.41 6.88 -24.91
N VAL A 41 -42.85 5.76 -25.51
CA VAL A 41 -44.13 5.71 -26.23
C VAL A 41 -45.33 5.92 -25.30
N THR A 42 -45.30 5.37 -24.08
CA THR A 42 -46.35 5.64 -23.09
C THR A 42 -46.34 7.10 -22.63
N VAL A 43 -45.17 7.71 -22.45
CA VAL A 43 -45.05 9.12 -22.04
C VAL A 43 -45.64 10.05 -23.11
N ASP A 44 -45.42 9.78 -24.39
CA ASP A 44 -46.02 10.55 -25.51
C ASP A 44 -47.54 10.35 -25.61
N ALA A 45 -48.04 9.14 -25.35
CA ALA A 45 -49.48 8.85 -25.32
C ALA A 45 -50.22 9.52 -24.14
N PHE A 46 -49.53 9.76 -23.01
CA PHE A 46 -50.13 10.45 -21.86
C PHE A 46 -50.05 11.98 -21.95
N LEU A 47 -49.08 12.53 -22.68
CA LEU A 47 -48.98 13.97 -22.98
C LEU A 47 -50.17 14.49 -23.81
N THR A 48 -50.82 13.61 -24.60
CA THR A 48 -51.99 13.96 -25.42
C THR A 48 -53.32 13.97 -24.65
N VAL A 49 -53.40 13.40 -23.44
CA VAL A 49 -54.66 13.24 -22.67
C VAL A 49 -54.72 14.15 -21.42
N GLY A 50 -53.73 15.00 -21.18
CA GLY A 50 -53.81 16.06 -20.17
C GLY A 50 -53.87 15.59 -18.71
N MET A 51 -53.27 14.43 -18.38
CA MET A 51 -53.19 13.93 -17.00
C MET A 51 -51.80 14.13 -16.38
N ALA A 52 -51.49 15.37 -16.01
CA ALA A 52 -50.18 15.76 -15.46
C ALA A 52 -49.84 15.08 -14.11
N SER A 53 -50.83 14.75 -13.28
CA SER A 53 -50.59 14.18 -11.93
C SER A 53 -50.15 12.71 -11.97
N VAL A 54 -50.64 11.92 -12.93
CA VAL A 54 -50.26 10.51 -13.10
C VAL A 54 -48.84 10.40 -13.68
N MET A 55 -48.47 11.36 -14.55
CA MET A 55 -47.13 11.44 -15.15
C MET A 55 -46.04 11.74 -14.11
N ALA A 56 -46.31 12.60 -13.13
CA ALA A 56 -45.35 12.90 -12.07
C ALA A 56 -45.04 11.67 -11.20
N ALA A 57 -46.05 10.87 -10.87
CA ALA A 57 -45.88 9.66 -10.07
C ALA A 57 -45.11 8.56 -10.83
N ALA A 58 -45.44 8.34 -12.11
CA ALA A 58 -44.74 7.38 -12.96
C ALA A 58 -43.28 7.79 -13.21
N TYR A 59 -43.04 9.08 -13.47
CA TYR A 59 -41.68 9.61 -13.67
C TYR A 59 -40.84 9.48 -12.40
N THR A 60 -41.41 9.78 -11.23
CA THR A 60 -40.72 9.61 -9.95
C THR A 60 -40.39 8.15 -9.68
N ALA A 61 -41.33 7.22 -9.92
CA ALA A 61 -41.08 5.79 -9.75
C ALA A 61 -39.99 5.26 -10.69
N VAL A 62 -40.00 5.68 -11.96
CA VAL A 62 -38.97 5.31 -12.94
C VAL A 62 -37.60 5.89 -12.56
N VAL A 63 -37.54 7.15 -12.12
CA VAL A 63 -36.29 7.78 -11.65
C VAL A 63 -35.77 7.11 -10.39
N THR A 64 -36.62 6.69 -9.47
CA THR A 64 -36.20 5.96 -8.25
C THR A 64 -35.69 4.56 -8.58
N ILE A 65 -36.31 3.85 -9.52
CA ILE A 65 -35.85 2.55 -10.00
C ILE A 65 -34.52 2.70 -10.75
N ILE A 66 -34.39 3.70 -11.63
CA ILE A 66 -33.12 4.01 -12.32
C ILE A 66 -32.04 4.39 -11.31
N LYS A 67 -32.32 5.23 -10.30
CA LYS A 67 -31.35 5.57 -9.25
C LYS A 67 -30.92 4.35 -8.43
N ALA A 68 -31.87 3.51 -8.03
CA ALA A 68 -31.57 2.29 -7.26
C ALA A 68 -30.75 1.27 -8.07
N GLN A 69 -31.03 1.10 -9.38
CA GLN A 69 -30.21 0.24 -10.24
C GLN A 69 -28.86 0.87 -10.62
N VAL A 70 -28.78 2.19 -10.75
CA VAL A 70 -27.52 2.91 -11.00
C VAL A 70 -26.62 2.86 -9.77
N ASP A 71 -27.14 2.95 -8.54
CA ASP A 71 -26.36 2.79 -7.31
C ASP A 71 -25.79 1.37 -7.15
N VAL A 72 -26.56 0.34 -7.52
CA VAL A 72 -26.07 -1.06 -7.51
C VAL A 72 -25.05 -1.31 -8.64
N THR A 73 -25.12 -0.55 -9.74
CA THR A 73 -24.16 -0.66 -10.86
C THR A 73 -22.91 0.20 -10.64
N LEU A 74 -22.99 1.32 -9.92
CA LEU A 74 -21.83 2.13 -9.52
C LEU A 74 -20.90 1.40 -8.55
N ILE A 75 -21.43 0.46 -7.74
CA ILE A 75 -20.63 -0.40 -6.87
C ILE A 75 -19.85 -1.46 -7.68
N ARG A 76 -20.20 -1.73 -8.95
CA ARG A 76 -19.53 -2.72 -9.81
C ARG A 76 -18.84 -2.16 -11.05
N GLY A 77 -18.77 -0.83 -11.16
CA GLY A 77 -18.19 -0.12 -12.30
C GLY A 77 -17.12 0.90 -11.94
N ARG A 78 -16.22 0.65 -10.97
CA ARG A 78 -14.98 1.43 -10.87
C ARG A 78 -14.05 1.00 -12.01
N SER A 79 -14.23 1.69 -13.14
CA SER A 79 -13.33 1.73 -14.28
C SER A 79 -11.89 1.83 -13.82
N THR A 80 -11.02 1.03 -14.45
CA THR A 80 -9.57 1.17 -14.44
C THR A 80 -9.18 2.62 -14.80
N ARG A 81 -9.04 3.50 -13.81
CA ARG A 81 -8.52 4.86 -14.01
C ARG A 81 -7.02 4.75 -14.24
N SER A 82 -6.56 5.24 -15.38
CA SER A 82 -5.18 5.13 -15.87
C SER A 82 -4.17 6.03 -15.15
N GLN A 83 -4.62 6.95 -14.28
CA GLN A 83 -3.82 7.71 -13.32
C GLN A 83 -4.77 8.32 -12.27
N CYS A 84 -4.39 8.32 -11.00
CA CYS A 84 -5.18 8.97 -9.94
C CYS A 84 -5.00 10.49 -10.00
N GLU A 85 -6.05 11.23 -10.39
CA GLU A 85 -6.13 12.70 -10.24
C GLU A 85 -6.45 13.12 -8.79
N GLU A 86 -7.02 12.19 -8.02
CA GLU A 86 -7.38 12.34 -6.61
C GLU A 86 -6.61 11.30 -5.77
N ILE A 87 -6.23 11.65 -4.54
CA ILE A 87 -5.58 10.69 -3.64
C ILE A 87 -6.66 9.85 -2.97
N MET A 88 -6.54 8.54 -3.05
CA MET A 88 -7.48 7.62 -2.39
C MET A 88 -6.75 6.88 -1.28
N VAL A 89 -7.31 6.91 -0.07
CA VAL A 89 -6.80 6.21 1.10
C VAL A 89 -7.87 5.27 1.62
N ILE A 90 -7.57 3.97 1.62
CA ILE A 90 -8.46 2.93 2.13
C ILE A 90 -7.82 2.36 3.40
N VAL A 91 -8.52 2.50 4.52
CA VAL A 91 -8.06 2.01 5.83
C VAL A 91 -8.88 0.78 6.21
N ARG A 92 -8.21 -0.29 6.65
CA ARG A 92 -8.86 -1.53 7.09
C ARG A 92 -8.63 -1.81 8.56
N ARG A 93 -9.47 -2.67 9.13
CA ARG A 93 -9.27 -3.21 10.48
C ARG A 93 -8.05 -4.14 10.49
N GLY A 94 -6.86 -3.57 10.57
CA GLY A 94 -5.71 -4.22 11.19
C GLY A 94 -5.80 -3.92 12.68
N ARG A 95 -6.10 -4.90 13.52
CA ARG A 95 -5.75 -4.81 14.93
C ARG A 95 -4.52 -5.67 15.09
N TRP A 96 -3.33 -5.08 14.97
CA TRP A 96 -2.13 -5.71 15.51
C TRP A 96 -2.41 -6.00 16.99
N ALA A 97 -2.65 -7.26 17.32
CA ALA A 97 -3.01 -7.70 18.67
C ALA A 97 -1.90 -7.42 19.71
N GLY A 98 -0.71 -6.97 19.26
CA GLY A 98 0.40 -6.58 20.10
C GLY A 98 0.57 -5.07 20.31
N LEU A 99 -0.42 -4.22 19.97
CA LEU A 99 -0.51 -2.86 20.54
C LEU A 99 -0.96 -3.08 21.99
N ARG A 100 -0.02 -3.55 22.81
CA ARG A 100 -0.27 -4.00 24.18
C ARG A 100 -0.71 -2.80 25.01
N GLU A 101 -1.95 -2.83 25.50
CA GLU A 101 -2.32 -2.09 26.71
C GLU A 101 -1.75 -2.79 27.97
N ASP A 102 -1.42 -4.09 27.92
CA ASP A 102 -1.13 -4.91 29.11
C ASP A 102 0.24 -5.64 29.13
N GLY A 103 1.26 -5.13 28.44
CA GLY A 103 2.63 -5.70 28.47
C GLY A 103 3.57 -5.00 29.46
N PRO A 104 4.65 -5.64 29.94
CA PRO A 104 5.73 -4.91 30.61
C PRO A 104 6.21 -3.80 29.68
N PRO A 105 6.54 -2.60 30.21
CA PRO A 105 6.91 -1.47 29.38
C PRO A 105 8.06 -1.88 28.47
N PRO A 106 8.01 -1.52 27.17
CA PRO A 106 9.10 -1.85 26.26
C PRO A 106 10.40 -1.31 26.83
N SER A 107 11.45 -2.13 26.81
CA SER A 107 12.80 -1.62 27.05
C SER A 107 13.03 -0.49 26.04
N ARG A 108 13.53 0.66 26.46
CA ARG A 108 13.68 1.82 25.57
C ARG A 108 15.11 1.89 25.06
N TRP A 109 15.31 2.44 23.87
CA TRP A 109 16.64 2.92 23.50
C TRP A 109 16.91 4.19 24.29
N GLU A 110 17.79 4.09 25.28
CA GLU A 110 18.01 5.16 26.26
C GLU A 110 18.90 6.30 25.73
N ARG A 111 19.71 6.04 24.70
CA ARG A 111 20.73 6.96 24.22
C ARG A 111 20.63 7.20 22.72
N GLN A 112 20.52 8.47 22.36
CA GLN A 112 20.69 8.92 20.98
C GLN A 112 22.16 8.72 20.58
N GLN A 113 22.40 8.27 19.35
CA GLN A 113 23.77 8.10 18.88
C GLN A 113 24.46 9.49 18.75
N PRO A 114 25.79 9.54 18.93
CA PRO A 114 26.54 10.79 18.79
C PRO A 114 26.39 11.36 17.38
N ARG A 115 26.54 12.68 17.28
CA ARG A 115 26.53 13.38 16.00
C ARG A 115 27.75 12.97 15.19
N ASP A 116 27.53 12.56 13.94
CA ASP A 116 28.57 12.37 12.93
C ASP A 116 28.37 13.44 11.86
N GLU A 117 29.29 14.40 11.81
CA GLU A 117 29.22 15.56 10.91
C GLU A 117 29.33 15.17 9.43
N ARG A 118 30.16 14.17 9.12
CA ARG A 118 30.35 13.70 7.75
C ARG A 118 29.08 13.01 7.25
N LEU A 119 28.51 12.15 8.08
CA LEU A 119 27.26 11.47 7.76
C LEU A 119 26.08 12.47 7.69
N GLU A 120 26.04 13.46 8.58
CA GLU A 120 25.03 14.52 8.55
C GLU A 120 25.10 15.29 7.24
N ALA A 121 26.30 15.72 6.83
CA ALA A 121 26.50 16.36 5.54
C ALA A 121 26.09 15.44 4.38
N GLU A 122 26.47 14.15 4.40
CA GLU A 122 26.06 13.19 3.36
C GLU A 122 24.54 13.05 3.24
N LEU A 123 23.83 12.96 4.37
CA LEU A 123 22.39 12.70 4.41
C LEU A 123 21.56 13.94 4.09
N PHE A 124 21.99 15.13 4.52
CA PHE A 124 21.20 16.34 4.49
C PHE A 124 21.75 17.46 3.58
N ALA A 125 22.86 17.24 2.85
CA ALA A 125 23.40 18.25 1.92
C ALA A 125 22.47 18.56 0.73
N GLY A 126 21.54 17.67 0.39
CA GLY A 126 20.54 17.93 -0.64
C GLY A 126 19.30 18.62 -0.08
N GLN A 127 18.98 19.83 -0.56
CA GLN A 127 17.63 20.36 -0.42
C GLN A 127 16.63 19.39 -1.07
N LEU A 128 15.45 19.23 -0.47
CA LEU A 128 14.30 18.57 -1.10
C LEU A 128 14.18 19.10 -2.53
N SER A 129 14.41 18.25 -3.52
CA SER A 129 14.40 18.65 -4.92
C SER A 129 13.00 19.14 -5.31
N GLY A 130 12.81 20.46 -5.30
CA GLY A 130 11.92 21.18 -6.22
C GLY A 130 10.43 20.80 -6.23
N ILE A 131 9.87 20.24 -5.17
CA ILE A 131 8.41 20.09 -5.07
C ILE A 131 7.88 21.31 -4.32
N ASN A 132 7.24 22.22 -5.05
CA ASN A 132 6.49 23.31 -4.44
C ASN A 132 5.23 22.73 -3.79
N PHE A 133 5.34 22.36 -2.51
CA PHE A 133 4.29 21.71 -1.73
C PHE A 133 3.01 22.55 -1.61
N ASP A 134 3.10 23.86 -1.79
CA ASP A 134 1.95 24.77 -1.77
C ASP A 134 0.95 24.42 -2.90
N LYS A 135 1.43 23.89 -4.03
CA LYS A 135 0.56 23.44 -5.12
C LYS A 135 -0.20 22.14 -4.82
N TYR A 136 0.22 21.39 -3.80
CA TYR A 136 -0.38 20.10 -3.46
C TYR A 136 -1.40 20.20 -2.34
N GLU A 137 -1.46 21.31 -1.58
CA GLU A 137 -2.42 21.44 -0.46
C GLU A 137 -3.89 21.32 -0.91
N GLU A 138 -4.19 21.60 -2.18
CA GLU A 138 -5.54 21.60 -2.75
C GLU A 138 -5.98 20.25 -3.35
N ILE A 139 -5.11 19.22 -3.38
CA ILE A 139 -5.49 17.94 -3.98
C ILE A 139 -6.54 17.26 -3.09
N PRO A 140 -7.74 16.95 -3.61
CA PRO A 140 -8.76 16.26 -2.84
C PRO A 140 -8.30 14.86 -2.45
N VAL A 141 -8.63 14.47 -1.21
CA VAL A 141 -8.31 13.16 -0.66
C VAL A 141 -9.62 12.46 -0.26
N GLU A 142 -9.88 11.29 -0.84
CA GLU A 142 -10.98 10.41 -0.44
C GLU A 142 -10.45 9.36 0.53
N ALA A 143 -10.85 9.44 1.79
CA ALA A 143 -10.50 8.45 2.81
C ALA A 143 -11.72 7.57 3.13
N THR A 144 -11.59 6.25 2.96
CA THR A 144 -12.68 5.28 3.18
C THR A 144 -12.22 4.14 4.07
N GLY A 145 -13.14 3.52 4.82
CA GLY A 145 -12.85 2.41 5.70
C GLY A 145 -13.61 2.46 7.02
N ASP A 146 -13.37 1.46 7.86
CA ASP A 146 -13.91 1.43 9.22
C ASP A 146 -13.09 2.34 10.13
N ASP A 147 -13.72 3.25 10.87
CA ASP A 147 -13.06 4.06 11.92
C ASP A 147 -11.74 4.69 11.43
N VAL A 148 -11.82 5.45 10.33
CA VAL A 148 -10.66 6.11 9.71
C VAL A 148 -10.15 7.20 10.65
N PRO A 149 -8.87 7.18 11.07
CA PRO A 149 -8.33 8.23 11.92
C PRO A 149 -8.40 9.61 11.24
N PRO A 150 -8.63 10.70 12.01
CA PRO A 150 -8.69 12.03 11.44
C PRO A 150 -7.34 12.44 10.85
N PRO A 151 -7.34 13.23 9.75
CA PRO A 151 -6.10 13.71 9.15
C PRO A 151 -5.40 14.73 10.05
N ILE A 152 -4.08 14.78 9.96
CA ILE A 152 -3.25 15.78 10.65
C ILE A 152 -3.03 17.03 9.78
N SER A 153 -2.70 18.15 10.42
CA SER A 153 -2.30 19.38 9.73
C SER A 153 -0.79 19.62 9.79
N LEU A 154 -0.15 19.24 10.91
CA LEU A 154 1.27 19.37 11.17
C LEU A 154 1.85 18.03 11.66
N PHE A 155 3.16 17.82 11.47
CA PHE A 155 3.83 16.65 12.05
C PHE A 155 3.81 16.67 13.59
N SER A 156 3.77 17.85 14.20
CA SER A 156 3.67 18.04 15.65
C SER A 156 2.32 17.60 16.23
N ASP A 157 1.30 17.40 15.40
CA ASP A 157 0.00 16.86 15.84
C ASP A 157 0.12 15.37 16.23
N LEU A 158 1.20 14.72 15.78
CA LEU A 158 1.52 13.34 16.07
C LEU A 158 2.40 13.25 17.32
N LYS A 159 2.16 12.23 18.14
CA LYS A 159 3.05 11.88 19.28
C LYS A 159 4.27 11.09 18.81
N LEU A 160 5.11 11.72 17.98
CA LEU A 160 6.33 11.10 17.47
C LEU A 160 7.45 11.06 18.53
N HIS A 161 8.38 10.12 18.36
CA HIS A 161 9.61 10.09 19.14
C HIS A 161 10.46 11.34 18.83
N PRO A 162 11.03 12.04 19.83
CA PRO A 162 11.76 13.30 19.61
C PRO A 162 12.89 13.21 18.58
N TRP A 163 13.60 12.08 18.52
CA TRP A 163 14.67 11.87 17.54
C TRP A 163 14.18 11.84 16.09
N ILE A 164 12.97 11.36 15.86
CA ILE A 164 12.36 11.34 14.52
C ILE A 164 11.89 12.73 14.16
N GLU A 165 11.27 13.44 15.09
CA GLU A 165 10.85 14.83 14.88
C GLU A 165 12.04 15.72 14.51
N GLU A 166 13.17 15.58 15.21
CA GLU A 166 14.44 16.23 14.87
C GLU A 166 14.87 15.92 13.42
N ASN A 167 14.81 14.64 13.01
CA ASN A 167 15.23 14.22 11.68
C ASN A 167 14.26 14.65 10.57
N ILE A 168 12.95 14.73 10.84
CA ILE A 168 11.94 15.28 9.91
C ILE A 168 12.25 16.74 9.63
N GLN A 169 12.49 17.53 10.69
CA GLN A 169 12.86 18.94 10.58
C GLN A 169 14.18 19.12 9.82
N ARG A 170 15.22 18.34 10.16
CA ARG A 170 16.52 18.36 9.45
C ARG A 170 16.41 17.99 7.97
N SER A 171 15.46 17.11 7.63
CA SER A 171 15.19 16.72 6.25
C SER A 171 14.39 17.78 5.47
N GLY A 172 13.99 18.89 6.10
CA GLY A 172 13.26 19.99 5.48
C GLY A 172 11.76 19.78 5.36
N TYR A 173 11.20 18.79 6.06
CA TYR A 173 9.76 18.51 6.04
C TYR A 173 9.02 19.44 7.01
N ASN A 174 8.56 20.58 6.51
CA ASN A 174 7.87 21.59 7.33
C ASN A 174 6.40 21.22 7.62
N ARG A 175 5.69 20.68 6.61
CA ARG A 175 4.27 20.31 6.69
C ARG A 175 4.04 18.98 5.97
N PRO A 176 3.10 18.15 6.43
CA PRO A 176 2.76 16.91 5.76
C PRO A 176 2.06 17.17 4.42
N THR A 177 2.42 16.42 3.38
CA THR A 177 1.71 16.40 2.10
C THR A 177 0.32 15.75 2.25
N PRO A 178 -0.63 15.95 1.32
CA PRO A 178 -1.97 15.38 1.45
C PRO A 178 -1.97 13.87 1.71
N VAL A 179 -1.16 13.08 0.98
CA VAL A 179 -1.08 11.63 1.24
C VAL A 179 -0.54 11.31 2.64
N GLN A 180 0.39 12.12 3.15
CA GLN A 180 0.96 11.96 4.49
C GLN A 180 -0.05 12.30 5.59
N LYS A 181 -0.89 13.33 5.39
CA LYS A 181 -1.91 13.78 6.35
C LYS A 181 -2.87 12.65 6.75
N TYR A 182 -3.17 11.74 5.84
CA TYR A 182 -4.08 10.60 6.07
C TYR A 182 -3.33 9.29 6.34
N SER A 183 -2.23 9.03 5.63
CA SER A 183 -1.52 7.75 5.75
C SER A 183 -0.76 7.60 7.07
N ILE A 184 -0.12 8.66 7.55
CA ILE A 184 0.67 8.61 8.79
C ILE A 184 -0.20 8.26 10.00
N PRO A 185 -1.31 8.98 10.30
CA PRO A 185 -2.13 8.64 11.46
C PRO A 185 -2.78 7.25 11.34
N ALA A 186 -3.15 6.81 10.13
CA ALA A 186 -3.66 5.45 9.91
C ALA A 186 -2.63 4.36 10.28
N LEU A 187 -1.39 4.50 9.82
CA LEU A 187 -0.32 3.54 10.13
C LEU A 187 0.10 3.62 11.60
N MET A 188 0.13 4.80 12.21
CA MET A 188 0.39 4.95 13.65
C MET A 188 -0.68 4.30 14.51
N ALA A 189 -1.93 4.26 14.05
CA ALA A 189 -3.02 3.55 14.70
C ALA A 189 -2.99 2.02 14.45
N GLY A 190 -1.93 1.50 13.83
CA GLY A 190 -1.77 0.06 13.55
C GLY A 190 -2.72 -0.48 12.49
N ARG A 191 -3.27 0.39 11.63
CA ARG A 191 -4.26 0.03 10.62
C ARG A 191 -3.59 -0.36 9.31
N ASP A 192 -4.14 -1.38 8.66
CA ASP A 192 -3.76 -1.69 7.28
C ASP A 192 -4.24 -0.57 6.34
N LEU A 193 -3.39 -0.27 5.36
CA LEU A 193 -3.53 0.90 4.50
C LEU A 193 -3.37 0.50 3.03
N MET A 194 -4.27 0.97 2.18
CA MET A 194 -4.03 1.09 0.75
C MET A 194 -4.11 2.56 0.35
N SER A 195 -3.02 3.09 -0.22
CA SER A 195 -2.93 4.47 -0.66
C SER A 195 -2.63 4.53 -2.16
N CYS A 196 -3.57 5.08 -2.92
CA CYS A 196 -3.38 5.40 -4.32
C CYS A 196 -2.98 6.88 -4.45
N ALA A 197 -1.74 7.13 -4.85
CA ALA A 197 -1.22 8.48 -5.09
C ALA A 197 -0.08 8.46 -6.12
N GLN A 198 0.04 9.53 -6.90
CA GLN A 198 1.08 9.65 -7.93
C GLN A 198 2.50 9.71 -7.34
N THR A 199 3.51 9.42 -8.15
CA THR A 199 4.93 9.58 -7.75
C THR A 199 5.23 11.05 -7.45
N GLY A 200 6.10 11.31 -6.47
CA GLY A 200 6.37 12.67 -5.99
C GLY A 200 5.37 13.22 -4.97
N SER A 201 4.28 12.52 -4.66
CA SER A 201 3.30 12.96 -3.64
C SER A 201 3.79 12.85 -2.18
N GLY A 202 4.99 12.28 -1.96
CA GLY A 202 5.56 12.11 -0.62
C GLY A 202 5.23 10.78 0.09
N LYS A 203 4.85 9.74 -0.67
CA LYS A 203 4.52 8.39 -0.15
C LYS A 203 5.61 7.80 0.73
N THR A 204 6.88 7.98 0.37
CA THR A 204 8.02 7.42 1.10
C THR A 204 8.05 7.85 2.56
N ALA A 205 7.95 9.15 2.85
CA ALA A 205 7.85 9.63 4.23
C ALA A 205 6.52 9.22 4.89
N ALA A 206 5.45 9.08 4.12
CA ALA A 206 4.13 8.68 4.63
C ALA A 206 4.13 7.31 5.30
N PHE A 207 4.98 6.37 4.86
CA PHE A 207 5.15 5.08 5.52
C PHE A 207 6.42 4.97 6.38
N LEU A 208 7.52 5.63 6.03
CA LEU A 208 8.76 5.52 6.82
C LEU A 208 8.65 6.21 8.19
N VAL A 209 8.03 7.39 8.27
CA VAL A 209 7.86 8.12 9.54
C VAL A 209 7.11 7.28 10.59
N PRO A 210 5.88 6.78 10.33
CA PRO A 210 5.17 5.99 11.33
C PRO A 210 5.86 4.66 11.63
N LEU A 211 6.51 4.03 10.65
CA LEU A 211 7.21 2.76 10.79
C LEU A 211 8.45 2.90 11.69
N ILE A 212 9.32 3.88 11.42
CA ILE A 212 10.51 4.14 12.24
C ILE A 212 10.09 4.55 13.65
N ASN A 213 9.01 5.34 13.78
CA ASN A 213 8.46 5.72 15.07
C ASN A 213 7.99 4.51 15.87
N ALA A 214 7.23 3.62 15.25
CA ALA A 214 6.77 2.42 15.93
C ALA A 214 7.94 1.51 16.33
N ILE A 215 8.93 1.30 15.43
CA ILE A 215 10.13 0.55 15.78
C ILE A 215 10.83 1.17 16.99
N LEU A 216 11.02 2.51 17.04
CA LEU A 216 11.64 3.22 18.18
C LEU A 216 10.87 3.13 19.48
N GLN A 217 9.54 3.22 19.43
CA GLN A 217 8.69 3.15 20.62
C GLN A 217 8.63 1.71 21.17
N ASP A 218 8.64 0.72 20.29
CA ASP A 218 8.61 -0.71 20.63
C ASP A 218 9.86 -1.18 21.37
N GLY A 219 11.00 -0.53 21.13
CA GLY A 219 12.24 -0.86 21.82
C GLY A 219 13.03 -2.05 21.26
N PRO A 220 14.26 -2.29 21.77
CA PRO A 220 15.03 -3.48 21.43
C PRO A 220 14.35 -4.79 21.88
N GLY A 221 13.55 -4.77 22.95
CA GLY A 221 12.86 -5.95 23.48
C GLY A 221 11.79 -6.52 22.54
N ALA A 222 11.23 -5.70 21.65
CA ALA A 222 10.30 -6.15 20.63
C ALA A 222 11.00 -6.68 19.36
N GLN A 223 12.31 -6.50 19.23
CA GLN A 223 13.04 -6.95 18.04
C GLN A 223 13.28 -8.46 18.11
N HIS A 224 13.07 -9.16 17.00
CA HIS A 224 13.40 -10.57 16.95
C HIS A 224 14.93 -10.73 16.92
N PRO A 225 15.55 -11.45 17.87
CA PRO A 225 16.99 -11.55 17.93
C PRO A 225 17.54 -12.28 16.69
N PRO A 226 18.75 -11.94 16.23
CA PRO A 226 19.41 -12.70 15.18
C PRO A 226 19.73 -14.12 15.68
N THR A 227 19.64 -15.10 14.78
CA THR A 227 19.92 -16.51 15.11
C THR A 227 21.09 -17.02 14.26
N MET A 228 21.79 -18.05 14.74
CA MET A 228 22.73 -18.78 13.90
C MET A 228 21.96 -19.79 13.04
N SER A 229 22.17 -19.75 11.73
CA SER A 229 21.61 -20.75 10.81
C SER A 229 22.42 -22.05 10.87
N HIS A 230 21.85 -23.13 10.33
CA HIS A 230 22.52 -24.43 10.21
C HIS A 230 23.86 -24.37 9.46
N HIS A 231 24.04 -23.36 8.61
CA HIS A 231 25.26 -23.12 7.83
C HIS A 231 26.27 -22.21 8.56
N GLY A 232 26.09 -21.95 9.86
CA GLY A 232 26.96 -21.08 10.65
C GLY A 232 26.87 -19.59 10.28
N ARG A 233 25.77 -19.16 9.65
CA ARG A 233 25.56 -17.77 9.23
C ARG A 233 24.63 -17.06 10.22
N LYS A 234 24.89 -15.79 10.51
CA LYS A 234 24.00 -14.96 11.33
C LYS A 234 22.78 -14.52 10.51
N LYS A 235 21.62 -15.11 10.80
CA LYS A 235 20.32 -14.81 10.20
C LYS A 235 19.69 -13.62 10.91
N GLN A 236 19.31 -12.60 10.15
CA GLN A 236 18.64 -11.39 10.67
C GLN A 236 17.12 -11.51 10.52
N TYR A 237 16.39 -10.79 11.37
CA TYR A 237 14.93 -10.74 11.36
C TYR A 237 14.45 -9.29 11.40
N PRO A 238 14.28 -8.65 10.23
CA PRO A 238 13.81 -7.27 10.15
C PRO A 238 12.43 -7.12 10.79
N SER A 239 12.23 -6.03 11.54
CA SER A 239 10.90 -5.63 12.05
C SER A 239 10.02 -5.04 10.96
N ALA A 240 10.65 -4.50 9.91
CA ALA A 240 9.98 -3.94 8.76
C ALA A 240 10.59 -4.44 7.44
N LEU A 241 9.71 -4.73 6.48
CA LEU A 241 10.06 -5.04 5.10
C LEU A 241 9.36 -4.05 4.16
N VAL A 242 10.13 -3.41 3.29
CA VAL A 242 9.64 -2.58 2.18
C VAL A 242 10.03 -3.24 0.87
N LEU A 243 9.03 -3.63 0.07
CA LEU A 243 9.23 -4.13 -1.29
C LEU A 243 9.01 -3.02 -2.29
N SER A 244 9.89 -2.93 -3.28
CA SER A 244 9.75 -2.00 -4.41
C SER A 244 10.22 -2.64 -5.73
N PRO A 245 9.71 -2.19 -6.89
CA PRO A 245 9.95 -2.84 -8.18
C PRO A 245 11.38 -2.72 -8.72
N THR A 246 12.08 -1.62 -8.42
CA THR A 246 13.37 -1.32 -9.05
C THR A 246 14.47 -1.00 -8.05
N ARG A 247 15.72 -1.11 -8.50
CA ARG A 247 16.91 -0.75 -7.74
C ARG A 247 16.90 0.73 -7.37
N GLU A 248 16.51 1.58 -8.32
CA GLU A 248 16.54 3.03 -8.19
C GLU A 248 15.56 3.47 -7.10
N LEU A 249 14.33 2.94 -7.13
CA LEU A 249 13.34 3.22 -6.11
C LEU A 249 13.75 2.65 -4.74
N SER A 250 14.28 1.42 -4.71
CA SER A 250 14.80 0.83 -3.47
C SER A 250 15.90 1.70 -2.84
N LEU A 251 16.80 2.26 -3.66
CA LEU A 251 17.88 3.14 -3.21
C LEU A 251 17.35 4.48 -2.68
N GLN A 252 16.34 5.05 -3.35
CA GLN A 252 15.67 6.27 -2.89
C GLN A 252 15.03 6.06 -1.51
N ILE A 253 14.25 4.99 -1.33
CA ILE A 253 13.62 4.65 -0.05
C ILE A 253 14.69 4.40 1.02
N TYR A 254 15.75 3.66 0.69
CA TYR A 254 16.84 3.39 1.63
C TYR A 254 17.54 4.68 2.11
N ASN A 255 17.83 5.61 1.20
CA ASN A 255 18.44 6.89 1.56
C ASN A 255 17.52 7.73 2.45
N GLU A 256 16.22 7.75 2.16
CA GLU A 256 15.25 8.47 2.98
C GLU A 256 15.09 7.82 4.37
N SER A 257 15.11 6.48 4.44
CA SER A 257 15.13 5.73 5.71
C SER A 257 16.35 6.07 6.56
N ARG A 258 17.52 6.28 5.93
CA ARG A 258 18.74 6.71 6.65
C ARG A 258 18.62 8.12 7.22
N LYS A 259 17.95 9.05 6.54
CA LYS A 259 17.71 10.39 7.07
C LYS A 259 16.84 10.33 8.32
N PHE A 260 15.70 9.66 8.24
CA PHE A 260 14.78 9.53 9.39
C PHE A 260 15.35 8.68 10.52
N GLY A 261 16.20 7.70 10.22
CA GLY A 261 16.94 6.89 11.19
C GLY A 261 18.24 7.53 11.70
N TYR A 262 18.61 8.74 11.27
CA TYR A 262 19.86 9.38 11.68
C TYR A 262 19.94 9.54 13.20
N ARG A 263 21.11 9.24 13.78
CA ARG A 263 21.36 9.22 15.23
C ARG A 263 20.41 8.33 16.05
N THR A 264 19.73 7.38 15.40
CA THR A 264 18.95 6.34 16.08
C THR A 264 19.69 5.00 16.04
N PRO A 265 19.38 4.05 16.94
CA PRO A 265 19.91 2.69 16.86
C PRO A 265 19.35 1.85 15.70
N ILE A 266 18.37 2.37 14.96
CA ILE A 266 17.73 1.67 13.85
C ILE A 266 18.70 1.59 12.67
N THR A 267 18.87 0.37 12.18
CA THR A 267 19.69 0.07 10.99
C THR A 267 18.80 -0.36 9.84
N SER A 268 19.00 0.28 8.69
CA SER A 268 18.37 -0.09 7.42
C SER A 268 19.35 -0.92 6.58
N ALA A 269 18.85 -1.87 5.81
CA ALA A 269 19.61 -2.59 4.78
C ALA A 269 18.89 -2.53 3.44
N LEU A 270 19.67 -2.68 2.36
CA LEU A 270 19.20 -2.55 0.98
C LEU A 270 19.59 -3.79 0.16
N LEU A 271 18.60 -4.43 -0.47
CA LEU A 271 18.77 -5.61 -1.32
C LEU A 271 18.11 -5.43 -2.68
N TYR A 272 18.88 -5.40 -3.76
CA TYR A 272 18.30 -5.30 -5.11
C TYR A 272 19.05 -6.16 -6.12
N GLY A 273 18.36 -6.57 -7.19
CA GLY A 273 18.90 -7.42 -8.26
C GLY A 273 20.13 -6.87 -9.01
N GLY A 274 20.85 -7.73 -9.73
CA GLY A 274 22.10 -7.40 -10.43
C GLY A 274 23.34 -8.03 -9.77
N ARG A 275 24.37 -8.38 -10.56
CA ARG A 275 25.55 -9.14 -10.06
C ARG A 275 26.49 -8.30 -9.18
N GLU A 276 26.46 -6.99 -9.37
CA GLU A 276 27.33 -6.06 -8.65
C GLU A 276 26.94 -5.95 -7.18
N ASN A 277 27.94 -5.81 -6.32
CA ASN A 277 27.80 -5.45 -4.90
C ASN A 277 26.99 -6.44 -4.03
N TYR A 278 26.72 -7.67 -4.50
CA TYR A 278 26.01 -8.68 -3.70
C TYR A 278 26.74 -8.97 -2.38
N ARG A 279 28.07 -9.13 -2.42
CA ARG A 279 28.87 -9.34 -1.21
C ARG A 279 28.75 -8.17 -0.24
N ASP A 280 28.75 -6.94 -0.74
CA ASP A 280 28.62 -5.74 0.08
C ASP A 280 27.23 -5.63 0.70
N GLN A 281 26.19 -5.99 -0.05
CA GLN A 281 24.81 -6.09 0.46
C GLN A 281 24.74 -7.07 1.65
N ILE A 282 25.32 -8.27 1.51
CA ILE A 282 25.37 -9.28 2.58
C ILE A 282 26.22 -8.82 3.77
N ASN A 283 27.36 -8.16 3.54
CA ASN A 283 28.22 -7.65 4.60
C ASN A 283 27.51 -6.58 5.44
N LYS A 284 26.81 -5.64 4.78
CA LYS A 284 26.00 -4.63 5.47
C LYS A 284 24.86 -5.26 6.26
N LEU A 285 24.20 -6.27 5.69
CA LEU A 285 23.12 -6.98 6.37
C LEU A 285 23.59 -7.64 7.68
N ARG A 286 24.82 -8.18 7.72
CA ARG A 286 25.40 -8.80 8.92
C ARG A 286 25.61 -7.84 10.08
N LEU A 287 25.72 -6.53 9.82
CA LEU A 287 25.83 -5.48 10.85
C LEU A 287 24.54 -5.30 11.66
N GLY A 288 23.42 -5.82 11.15
CA GLY A 288 22.10 -5.73 11.77
C GLY A 288 21.09 -5.12 10.81
N CYS A 289 19.85 -5.57 10.89
CA CYS A 289 18.78 -5.09 10.00
C CYS A 289 17.46 -5.02 10.75
N HIS A 290 16.99 -3.79 10.99
CA HIS A 290 15.67 -3.52 11.56
C HIS A 290 14.66 -3.23 10.45
N ILE A 291 15.11 -2.51 9.41
CA ILE A 291 14.33 -2.17 8.22
C ILE A 291 15.04 -2.75 7.01
N LEU A 292 14.34 -3.60 6.26
CA LEU A 292 14.84 -4.16 5.02
C LEU A 292 14.11 -3.54 3.84
N ILE A 293 14.83 -2.87 2.95
CA ILE A 293 14.30 -2.39 1.67
C ILE A 293 14.81 -3.33 0.58
N ALA A 294 13.90 -3.91 -0.21
CA ALA A 294 14.30 -4.91 -1.19
C ALA A 294 13.48 -4.94 -2.48
N THR A 295 14.11 -5.40 -3.57
CA THR A 295 13.39 -5.92 -4.73
C THR A 295 13.00 -7.39 -4.50
N PRO A 296 11.80 -7.85 -4.91
CA PRO A 296 11.30 -9.20 -4.57
C PRO A 296 12.26 -10.34 -4.92
N GLY A 297 12.79 -10.37 -6.15
CA GLY A 297 13.69 -11.45 -6.59
C GLY A 297 14.94 -11.60 -5.71
N ARG A 298 15.66 -10.50 -5.45
CA ARG A 298 16.86 -10.54 -4.59
C ARG A 298 16.54 -10.96 -3.16
N LEU A 299 15.39 -10.57 -2.63
CA LEU A 299 15.00 -10.98 -1.27
C LEU A 299 14.88 -12.50 -1.17
N ILE A 300 14.24 -13.14 -2.15
CA ILE A 300 14.10 -14.60 -2.21
C ILE A 300 15.48 -15.27 -2.21
N ASP A 301 16.40 -14.84 -3.09
CA ASP A 301 17.77 -15.38 -3.15
C ASP A 301 18.47 -15.36 -1.78
N VAL A 302 18.27 -14.28 -1.02
CA VAL A 302 18.91 -14.05 0.28
C VAL A 302 18.22 -14.83 1.41
N MET A 303 16.90 -15.02 1.30
CA MET A 303 16.12 -15.86 2.21
C MET A 303 16.47 -17.34 2.05
N GLU A 304 16.60 -17.83 0.82
CA GLU A 304 17.01 -19.22 0.50
C GLU A 304 18.42 -19.54 1.04
N GLN A 305 19.28 -18.52 1.14
CA GLN A 305 20.62 -18.63 1.72
C GLN A 305 20.68 -18.45 3.25
N ASP A 306 19.52 -18.36 3.91
CA ASP A 306 19.36 -18.22 5.36
C ASP A 306 19.96 -16.94 5.96
N TYR A 307 20.11 -15.87 5.19
CA TYR A 307 20.58 -14.59 5.73
C TYR A 307 19.43 -13.75 6.35
N ILE A 308 18.21 -13.92 5.85
CA ILE A 308 17.00 -13.23 6.32
C ILE A 308 15.92 -14.24 6.71
N GLY A 309 15.27 -14.01 7.84
CA GLY A 309 13.97 -14.59 8.19
C GLY A 309 12.93 -13.49 8.40
N LEU A 310 11.66 -13.77 8.15
CA LEU A 310 10.58 -12.77 8.22
C LEU A 310 9.67 -12.94 9.44
N LYS A 311 9.98 -13.88 10.34
CA LYS A 311 9.26 -14.11 11.60
C LYS A 311 9.14 -12.86 12.50
N GLY A 312 10.11 -11.95 12.42
CA GLY A 312 10.09 -10.68 13.17
C GLY A 312 9.33 -9.53 12.48
N CYS A 313 8.84 -9.73 11.26
CA CYS A 313 8.31 -8.65 10.43
C CYS A 313 6.92 -8.21 10.90
N ARG A 314 6.84 -7.04 11.52
CA ARG A 314 5.59 -6.41 11.99
C ARG A 314 5.02 -5.40 11.00
N TYR A 315 5.85 -4.86 10.13
CA TYR A 315 5.46 -3.86 9.14
C TYR A 315 5.84 -4.33 7.74
N LEU A 316 4.85 -4.48 6.87
CA LEU A 316 5.04 -4.79 5.46
C LEU A 316 4.60 -3.59 4.63
N VAL A 317 5.49 -3.10 3.75
CA VAL A 317 5.17 -2.05 2.78
C VAL A 317 5.39 -2.58 1.36
N LEU A 318 4.41 -2.37 0.49
CA LEU A 318 4.52 -2.61 -0.95
C LEU A 318 4.46 -1.25 -1.67
N ASP A 319 5.58 -0.73 -2.16
CA ASP A 319 5.64 0.55 -2.88
C ASP A 319 5.70 0.34 -4.40
N GLU A 320 4.94 1.15 -5.15
CA GLU A 320 4.63 0.94 -6.57
C GLU A 320 4.11 -0.50 -6.85
N ALA A 321 3.10 -0.92 -6.10
CA ALA A 321 2.57 -2.29 -6.17
C ALA A 321 2.00 -2.66 -7.55
N ASP A 322 1.32 -1.72 -8.22
CA ASP A 322 0.87 -1.86 -9.61
C ASP A 322 2.03 -2.17 -10.54
N ARG A 323 3.10 -1.40 -10.44
CA ARG A 323 4.29 -1.63 -11.26
C ARG A 323 4.96 -2.96 -10.96
N MET A 324 4.96 -3.41 -9.70
CA MET A 324 5.46 -4.75 -9.36
C MET A 324 4.63 -5.85 -10.03
N LEU A 325 3.30 -5.70 -10.10
CA LEU A 325 2.43 -6.64 -10.82
C LEU A 325 2.68 -6.58 -12.33
N ASP A 326 2.84 -5.39 -12.92
CA ASP A 326 3.15 -5.22 -14.35
C ASP A 326 4.49 -5.88 -14.73
N MET A 327 5.46 -5.85 -13.82
CA MET A 327 6.76 -6.51 -13.98
C MET A 327 6.72 -8.03 -13.70
N GLY A 328 5.55 -8.57 -13.32
CA GLY A 328 5.38 -9.99 -13.05
C GLY A 328 5.97 -10.46 -11.73
N PHE A 329 6.14 -9.58 -10.74
CA PHE A 329 6.64 -9.95 -9.41
C PHE A 329 5.58 -10.59 -8.49
N GLU A 330 4.34 -10.76 -8.93
CA GLU A 330 3.27 -11.34 -8.12
C GLU A 330 3.67 -12.70 -7.49
N PRO A 331 4.23 -13.68 -8.24
CA PRO A 331 4.61 -14.96 -7.66
C PRO A 331 5.65 -14.83 -6.53
N GLN A 332 6.63 -13.95 -6.72
CA GLN A 332 7.67 -13.67 -5.74
C GLN A 332 7.09 -12.99 -4.49
N ILE A 333 6.20 -12.02 -4.68
CA ILE A 333 5.51 -11.34 -3.56
C ILE A 333 4.70 -12.35 -2.76
N ARG A 334 3.92 -13.22 -3.42
CA ARG A 334 3.17 -14.31 -2.74
C ARG A 334 4.10 -15.27 -2.00
N GLN A 335 5.24 -15.63 -2.60
CA GLN A 335 6.23 -16.47 -1.93
C GLN A 335 6.79 -15.81 -0.65
N ILE A 336 7.07 -14.51 -0.71
CA ILE A 336 7.58 -13.74 0.43
C ILE A 336 6.50 -13.59 1.52
N VAL A 337 5.26 -13.31 1.14
CA VAL A 337 4.20 -12.93 2.09
C VAL A 337 3.43 -14.13 2.64
N ASP A 338 3.07 -15.08 1.78
CA ASP A 338 2.15 -16.18 2.12
C ASP A 338 2.89 -17.50 2.39
N LEU A 339 4.03 -17.73 1.74
CA LEU A 339 4.77 -19.00 1.81
C LEU A 339 5.99 -18.95 2.75
N SER A 340 6.24 -17.80 3.38
CA SER A 340 7.38 -17.61 4.28
C SER A 340 6.96 -17.67 5.76
N THR A 341 7.91 -17.36 6.64
CA THR A 341 7.67 -17.26 8.09
C THR A 341 7.10 -15.92 8.54
N MET A 342 6.67 -15.06 7.60
CA MET A 342 6.10 -13.76 7.92
C MET A 342 4.79 -13.92 8.73
N PRO A 343 4.59 -13.15 9.82
CA PRO A 343 3.33 -13.12 10.56
C PRO A 343 2.14 -12.84 9.64
N GLY A 344 0.98 -13.44 9.91
CA GLY A 344 -0.20 -13.34 9.05
C GLY A 344 -0.84 -11.95 9.02
N ARG A 345 -1.85 -11.75 8.17
CA ARG A 345 -2.66 -10.51 8.19
C ARG A 345 -3.37 -10.36 9.55
N GLY A 346 -3.43 -9.14 10.07
CA GLY A 346 -3.91 -8.87 11.44
C GLY A 346 -2.86 -9.09 12.53
N GLU A 347 -1.85 -9.91 12.26
CA GLU A 347 -0.64 -10.06 13.08
C GLU A 347 0.55 -9.31 12.47
N ARG A 348 0.31 -8.35 11.58
CA ARG A 348 1.26 -7.36 11.03
C ARG A 348 0.46 -6.19 10.49
N VAL A 349 1.09 -5.02 10.39
CA VAL A 349 0.55 -3.87 9.67
C VAL A 349 1.03 -3.95 8.23
N THR A 350 0.11 -3.93 7.27
CA THR A 350 0.41 -3.93 5.83
C THR A 350 -0.01 -2.61 5.19
N ALA A 351 0.93 -1.95 4.53
CA ALA A 351 0.69 -0.74 3.75
C ALA A 351 1.00 -0.99 2.28
N MET A 352 0.07 -0.68 1.39
CA MET A 352 0.27 -0.77 -0.04
C MET A 352 0.13 0.61 -0.68
N PHE A 353 1.09 0.96 -1.52
CA PHE A 353 1.19 2.23 -2.21
C PHE A 353 1.25 1.97 -3.71
N SER A 354 0.40 2.67 -4.46
CA SER A 354 0.25 2.45 -5.90
C SER A 354 -0.15 3.75 -6.61
N ALA A 355 0.18 3.89 -7.89
CA ALA A 355 -0.27 5.03 -8.68
C ALA A 355 -1.66 4.79 -9.31
N THR A 356 -2.04 3.52 -9.45
CA THR A 356 -3.30 3.06 -10.04
C THR A 356 -4.07 2.13 -9.08
N PHE A 357 -5.31 1.78 -9.43
CA PHE A 357 -6.13 0.86 -8.61
C PHE A 357 -6.86 -0.22 -9.43
N PRO A 358 -6.13 -1.03 -10.21
CA PRO A 358 -6.72 -2.10 -10.99
C PRO A 358 -7.24 -3.25 -10.09
N LYS A 359 -8.01 -4.18 -10.67
CA LYS A 359 -8.66 -5.26 -9.90
C LYS A 359 -7.65 -6.17 -9.22
N GLU A 360 -6.51 -6.37 -9.84
CA GLU A 360 -5.39 -7.18 -9.36
C GLU A 360 -4.85 -6.59 -8.04
N ILE A 361 -4.76 -5.26 -7.96
CA ILE A 361 -4.37 -4.54 -6.74
C ILE A 361 -5.45 -4.63 -5.66
N GLN A 362 -6.73 -4.56 -6.04
CA GLN A 362 -7.84 -4.77 -5.11
C GLN A 362 -7.81 -6.17 -4.49
N VAL A 363 -7.50 -7.19 -5.30
CA VAL A 363 -7.38 -8.58 -4.86
C VAL A 363 -6.15 -8.78 -3.96
N CYS A 364 -5.02 -8.14 -4.29
CA CYS A 364 -3.82 -8.18 -3.44
C CYS A 364 -4.08 -7.53 -2.07
N HIS A 365 -4.96 -6.52 -2.02
CA HIS A 365 -5.34 -5.85 -0.78
C HIS A 365 -6.34 -6.67 0.07
N THR A 366 -7.34 -7.32 -0.54
CA THR A 366 -8.26 -8.30 0.12
C THR A 366 -7.55 -9.56 0.55
#